data_AF-A0A944MCW5-F1
#
_entry.id   AF-A0A944MCW5-F1
#
_cell.length_a   1.000
_cell.length_b   1.000
_cell.length_c   1.000
_cell.angle_alpha   90.00
_cell.angle_beta   90.00
_cell.angle_gamma   90.00
#
_symmetry.space_group_name_H-M   'P 1'
#
loop_
_entity.id
_entity.type
_entity.pdbx_description
1 polymer ?
#
loop_
_entity_poly.entity_id
_entity_poly.type
_entity_poly.pdbx_seq_one_letter_code
_entity_poly.pdbx_strand_id
1 'polypeptide(L)'
;MLVTTLAASPAAAVAIQNERLVVLPFEIVDNTPVPGGVERNQEMLEKLTEFISHKIDEEGIFDVVAQTEVNDMVNAAQLGTYIRTCNRCEYDLAKQVEGDKVMTGWIYKMSILVLTMHIEVKDVTSEQTLISKAYDFRGDNEQAWLRAARYMVRDLEEMMNK
;
A
#
# COMPACT_ATOMS: atom_id res chain seq x y z
N MET A 1 46.40 46.57 7.73
CA MET A 1 45.97 45.16 7.75
C MET A 1 44.47 45.14 7.50
N LEU A 2 44.01 44.56 6.39
CA LEU A 2 42.57 44.34 6.16
C LEU A 2 42.21 42.96 6.70
N VAL A 3 41.14 42.88 7.49
CA VAL A 3 40.59 41.60 7.96
C VAL A 3 39.36 41.28 7.10
N THR A 4 39.51 40.32 6.19
CA THR A 4 38.40 39.76 5.41
C THR A 4 37.67 38.72 6.26
N THR A 5 36.49 39.09 6.77
CA THR A 5 35.56 38.14 7.41
C THR A 5 34.88 37.27 6.35
N LEU A 6 35.15 35.97 6.40
CA LEU A 6 34.53 34.99 5.52
C LEU A 6 33.16 34.58 6.11
N ALA A 7 32.07 34.99 5.47
CA ALA A 7 30.72 34.60 5.88
C ALA A 7 30.42 33.16 5.40
N ALA A 8 30.36 32.22 6.33
CA ALA A 8 29.88 30.86 6.05
C ALA A 8 28.35 30.88 5.88
N SER A 9 27.86 30.56 4.68
CA SER A 9 26.43 30.31 4.47
C SER A 9 26.02 29.01 5.16
N PRO A 10 24.86 28.96 5.84
CA PRO A 10 24.33 27.72 6.37
C PRO A 10 23.94 26.81 5.19
N ALA A 11 24.49 25.60 5.17
CA ALA A 11 23.99 24.57 4.26
C ALA A 11 22.55 24.26 4.66
N ALA A 12 21.61 24.47 3.74
CA ALA A 12 20.23 24.01 3.93
C ALA A 12 20.28 22.47 4.04
N ALA A 13 19.81 21.93 5.17
CA ALA A 13 19.62 20.50 5.30
C ALA A 13 18.53 20.10 4.31
N VAL A 14 18.90 19.33 3.28
CA VAL A 14 17.92 18.65 2.43
C VAL A 14 17.26 17.61 3.31
N ALA A 15 15.99 17.82 3.63
CA ALA A 15 15.17 16.77 4.22
C ALA A 15 15.12 15.61 3.22
N ILE A 16 15.54 14.43 3.67
CA ILE A 16 15.23 13.19 2.96
C ILE A 16 13.72 13.01 3.16
N GLN A 17 12.94 13.35 2.14
CA GLN A 17 11.54 12.92 2.07
C GLN A 17 11.54 11.42 1.81
N ASN A 18 10.58 10.69 2.38
CA ASN A 18 10.44 9.28 2.07
C ASN A 18 9.89 9.16 0.65
N GLU A 19 10.05 7.99 0.04
CA GLU A 19 9.43 7.73 -1.26
C GLU A 19 7.90 7.73 -1.12
N ARG A 20 7.19 8.31 -2.09
CA ARG A 20 5.74 8.46 -2.06
C ARG A 20 5.06 7.14 -2.44
N LEU A 21 4.33 6.52 -1.52
CA LEU A 21 3.67 5.23 -1.73
C LEU A 21 2.18 5.38 -2.06
N VAL A 22 1.78 4.80 -3.19
CA VAL A 22 0.38 4.63 -3.58
C VAL A 22 -0.09 3.25 -3.12
N VAL A 23 -0.82 3.20 -2.01
CA VAL A 23 -1.52 1.97 -1.59
C VAL A 23 -2.85 1.90 -2.34
N LEU A 24 -2.94 1.00 -3.32
CA LEU A 24 -4.16 0.77 -4.09
C LEU A 24 -5.19 -0.02 -3.25
N PRO A 25 -6.50 0.12 -3.52
CA PRO A 25 -7.55 -0.59 -2.81
C PRO A 25 -7.30 -2.10 -2.78
N PHE A 26 -7.36 -2.70 -1.58
CA PHE A 26 -7.21 -4.15 -1.45
C PHE A 26 -8.39 -4.87 -2.12
N GLU A 27 -8.08 -5.94 -2.84
CA GLU A 27 -9.09 -6.77 -3.52
C GLU A 27 -9.35 -8.08 -2.77
N ILE A 28 -10.38 -8.84 -3.17
CA ILE A 28 -10.61 -10.19 -2.66
C ILE A 28 -10.85 -11.20 -3.77
N VAL A 29 -10.32 -12.41 -3.58
CA VAL A 29 -10.69 -13.62 -4.30
C VAL A 29 -11.33 -14.56 -3.30
N ASP A 30 -12.66 -14.63 -3.30
CA ASP A 30 -13.45 -15.44 -2.36
C ASP A 30 -14.01 -16.69 -3.05
N ASN A 31 -13.43 -17.85 -2.75
CA ASN A 31 -13.92 -19.14 -3.23
C ASN A 31 -15.06 -19.71 -2.36
N THR A 32 -15.52 -18.95 -1.37
CA THR A 32 -16.58 -19.30 -0.42
C THR A 32 -17.65 -18.20 -0.30
N PRO A 33 -18.23 -17.72 -1.42
CA PRO A 33 -19.24 -16.68 -1.39
C PRO A 33 -20.46 -17.13 -0.58
N VAL A 34 -20.88 -16.27 0.36
CA VAL A 34 -22.11 -16.42 1.15
C VAL A 34 -23.05 -15.24 0.89
N PRO A 35 -24.37 -15.39 1.03
CA PRO A 35 -25.31 -14.27 0.91
C PRO A 35 -24.95 -13.12 1.87
N GLY A 36 -24.96 -11.88 1.37
CA GLY A 36 -24.48 -10.69 2.11
C GLY A 36 -22.96 -10.60 2.30
N GLY A 37 -22.20 -11.59 1.82
CA GLY A 37 -20.74 -11.62 1.97
C GLY A 37 -20.02 -10.53 1.16
N VAL A 38 -20.56 -10.11 0.02
CA VAL A 38 -19.92 -9.11 -0.87
C VAL A 38 -19.81 -7.75 -0.17
N GLU A 39 -20.92 -7.25 0.39
CA GLU A 39 -20.99 -5.96 1.09
C GLU A 39 -20.08 -5.96 2.34
N ARG A 40 -20.15 -7.02 3.15
CA ARG A 40 -19.25 -7.23 4.30
C ARG A 40 -17.77 -7.29 3.87
N ASN A 41 -17.45 -8.02 2.80
CA ASN A 41 -16.08 -8.13 2.31
C ASN A 41 -15.58 -6.75 1.86
N GLN A 42 -16.41 -5.96 1.18
CA GLN A 42 -16.08 -4.60 0.75
C GLN A 42 -15.77 -3.69 1.94
N GLU A 43 -16.65 -3.63 2.96
CA GLU A 43 -16.40 -2.86 4.20
C GLU A 43 -15.10 -3.30 4.91
N MET A 44 -14.77 -4.60 4.87
CA MET A 44 -13.56 -5.13 5.47
C MET A 44 -12.30 -4.82 4.66
N LEU A 45 -12.39 -4.74 3.33
CA LEU A 45 -11.28 -4.33 2.45
C LEU A 45 -11.00 -2.82 2.56
N GLU A 46 -12.03 -1.99 2.67
CA GLU A 46 -11.89 -0.55 2.91
C GLU A 46 -11.15 -0.28 4.22
N LYS A 47 -11.62 -0.86 5.32
CA LYS A 47 -10.95 -0.79 6.63
C LYS A 47 -9.53 -1.35 6.62
N LEU A 48 -9.29 -2.43 5.86
CA LEU A 48 -7.96 -3.03 5.73
C LEU A 48 -7.00 -2.07 4.99
N THR A 49 -7.45 -1.50 3.88
CA THR A 49 -6.66 -0.56 3.05
C THR A 49 -6.35 0.72 3.83
N GLU A 50 -7.35 1.31 4.49
CA GLU A 50 -7.18 2.49 5.34
C GLU A 50 -6.22 2.20 6.50
N PHE A 51 -6.38 1.08 7.20
CA PHE A 51 -5.50 0.70 8.31
C PHE A 51 -4.04 0.50 7.87
N ILE A 52 -3.82 -0.18 6.75
CA ILE A 52 -2.48 -0.40 6.19
C ILE A 52 -1.85 0.93 5.77
N SER A 53 -2.60 1.76 5.04
CA SER A 53 -2.13 3.07 4.57
C SER A 53 -1.73 3.98 5.73
N HIS A 54 -2.60 4.12 6.73
CA HIS A 54 -2.31 4.89 7.93
C HIS A 54 -1.11 4.34 8.69
N LYS A 55 -0.96 3.02 8.82
CA LYS A 55 0.14 2.44 9.59
C LYS A 55 1.50 2.60 8.91
N ILE A 56 1.57 2.49 7.59
CA ILE A 56 2.80 2.72 6.82
C ILE A 56 3.26 4.18 6.95
N ASP A 57 2.32 5.13 6.90
CA ASP A 57 2.56 6.57 7.05
C ASP A 57 2.96 6.95 8.48
N GLU A 58 2.21 6.47 9.48
CA GLU A 58 2.45 6.72 10.91
C GLU A 58 3.77 6.13 11.41
N GLU A 59 4.18 4.99 10.87
CA GLU A 59 5.47 4.35 11.18
C GLU A 59 6.63 4.92 10.32
N GLY A 60 6.33 5.84 9.39
CA GLY A 60 7.32 6.57 8.59
C GLY A 60 8.07 5.72 7.56
N ILE A 61 7.48 4.60 7.15
CA ILE A 61 8.08 3.64 6.19
C ILE A 61 8.06 4.24 4.77
N PHE A 62 6.98 4.95 4.44
CA PHE A 62 6.78 5.70 3.20
C PHE A 62 5.87 6.89 3.48
N ASP A 63 5.93 7.95 2.65
CA ASP A 63 4.96 9.04 2.69
C ASP A 63 3.73 8.59 1.85
N VAL A 64 2.59 8.32 2.48
CA VAL A 64 1.48 7.61 1.81
C VAL A 64 0.50 8.57 1.13
N VAL A 65 0.14 8.27 -0.12
CA VAL A 65 -0.88 9.06 -0.84
C VAL A 65 -2.24 8.92 -0.17
N ALA A 66 -2.92 10.05 0.04
CA ALA A 66 -4.20 10.12 0.71
C ALA A 66 -5.23 9.21 0.02
N GLN A 67 -5.89 8.34 0.79
CA GLN A 67 -6.77 7.31 0.23
C GLN A 67 -7.97 7.88 -0.55
N THR A 68 -8.41 9.11 -0.27
CA THR A 68 -9.39 9.82 -1.10
C THR A 68 -8.87 10.10 -2.52
N GLU A 69 -7.62 10.56 -2.64
CA GLU A 69 -6.96 10.86 -3.92
C GLU A 69 -6.76 9.57 -4.73
N VAL A 70 -6.32 8.49 -4.07
CA VAL A 70 -6.17 7.17 -4.71
C VAL A 70 -7.53 6.63 -5.18
N ASN A 71 -8.56 6.69 -4.35
CA ASN A 71 -9.90 6.20 -4.70
C ASN A 71 -10.53 7.00 -5.85
N ASP A 72 -10.42 8.33 -5.86
CA ASP A 72 -10.92 9.16 -6.95
C ASP A 72 -10.22 8.83 -8.27
N MET A 73 -8.90 8.64 -8.25
CA MET A 73 -8.10 8.24 -9.41
C MET A 73 -8.46 6.83 -9.93
N VAL A 74 -8.59 5.84 -9.04
CA VAL A 74 -9.00 4.46 -9.42
C VAL A 74 -10.41 4.43 -10.01
N ASN A 75 -11.35 5.19 -9.43
CA ASN A 75 -12.71 5.32 -9.94
C ASN A 75 -12.76 6.01 -11.31
N ALA A 76 -11.96 7.07 -11.50
CA ALA A 76 -11.85 7.79 -12.76
C ALA A 76 -11.25 6.94 -13.90
N ALA A 77 -10.35 6.01 -13.57
CA ALA A 77 -9.70 5.12 -14.54
C ALA A 77 -10.64 4.09 -15.18
N GLN A 78 -11.80 3.80 -14.58
CA GLN A 78 -12.86 2.92 -15.13
C GLN A 78 -12.34 1.57 -15.67
N LEU A 79 -11.39 0.94 -14.94
CA LEU A 79 -10.57 -0.17 -15.43
C LEU A 79 -11.33 -1.36 -16.05
N GLY A 80 -12.57 -1.60 -15.63
CA GLY A 80 -13.39 -2.73 -16.11
C GLY A 80 -12.84 -4.12 -15.73
N THR A 81 -11.81 -4.16 -14.88
CA THR A 81 -11.09 -5.36 -14.43
C THR A 81 -10.52 -5.13 -13.04
N TYR A 82 -10.08 -6.20 -12.38
CA TYR A 82 -9.36 -6.12 -11.10
C TYR A 82 -7.95 -5.54 -11.30
N ILE A 83 -7.49 -4.71 -10.36
CA ILE A 83 -6.16 -4.11 -10.35
C ILE A 83 -5.10 -5.21 -10.40
N ARG A 84 -5.24 -6.28 -9.61
CA ARG A 84 -4.31 -7.44 -9.63
C ARG A 84 -4.24 -8.18 -10.98
N THR A 85 -5.12 -7.87 -11.93
CA THR A 85 -5.16 -8.45 -13.29
C THR A 85 -5.19 -7.41 -14.41
N CYS A 86 -4.90 -6.14 -14.12
CA CYS A 86 -5.07 -5.06 -15.09
C CYS A 86 -3.91 -4.88 -16.09
N ASN A 87 -2.96 -5.82 -16.13
CA ASN A 87 -1.80 -5.83 -17.03
C ASN A 87 -0.94 -4.54 -16.94
N ARG A 88 -0.32 -4.31 -15.77
CA ARG A 88 0.62 -3.19 -15.52
C ARG A 88 -0.02 -1.82 -15.34
N CYS A 89 -1.36 -1.72 -15.27
CA CYS A 89 -2.02 -0.43 -15.03
C CYS A 89 -1.67 0.19 -13.68
N GLU A 90 -1.24 -0.60 -12.68
CA GLU A 90 -0.88 -0.10 -11.34
C GLU A 90 0.21 0.98 -11.39
N TYR A 91 1.13 0.90 -12.36
CA TYR A 91 2.16 1.89 -12.57
C TYR A 91 1.60 3.20 -13.12
N ASP A 92 0.65 3.14 -14.04
CA ASP A 92 0.04 4.32 -14.66
C ASP A 92 -0.97 4.99 -13.72
N LEU A 93 -1.63 4.22 -12.85
CA LEU A 93 -2.41 4.73 -11.72
C LEU A 93 -1.51 5.48 -10.73
N ALA A 94 -0.36 4.91 -10.35
CA ALA A 94 0.55 5.55 -9.41
C ALA A 94 1.21 6.83 -9.97
N LYS A 95 1.60 6.83 -11.25
CA LYS A 95 2.14 8.02 -11.95
C LYS A 95 1.18 9.21 -11.93
N GLN A 96 -0.14 8.97 -11.95
CA GLN A 96 -1.16 10.03 -11.94
C GLN A 96 -1.24 10.81 -10.61
N VAL A 97 -0.81 10.20 -9.50
CA VAL A 97 -0.82 10.78 -8.14
C VAL A 97 0.61 10.99 -7.60
N GLU A 98 1.57 11.10 -8.51
CA GLU A 98 3.00 11.35 -8.26
C GLU A 98 3.66 10.30 -7.33
N GLY A 99 3.25 9.04 -7.43
CA GLY A 99 3.81 7.94 -6.64
C GLY A 99 5.14 7.40 -7.15
N ASP A 100 6.14 7.30 -6.26
CA ASP A 100 7.43 6.63 -6.52
C ASP A 100 7.29 5.10 -6.43
N LYS A 101 6.40 4.64 -5.55
CA LYS A 101 6.12 3.24 -5.26
C LYS A 101 4.62 2.97 -5.35
N VAL A 102 4.26 1.76 -5.74
CA VAL A 102 2.87 1.30 -5.72
C VAL A 102 2.74 -0.02 -4.98
N MET A 103 1.79 -0.10 -4.05
CA MET A 103 1.40 -1.33 -3.38
C MET A 103 0.09 -1.85 -3.96
N THR A 104 0.11 -3.11 -4.41
CA THR A 104 -1.08 -3.89 -4.74
C THR A 104 -1.27 -4.97 -3.69
N GLY A 105 -2.50 -5.19 -3.21
CA GLY A 105 -2.78 -6.23 -2.22
C GLY A 105 -4.13 -6.90 -2.44
N TRP A 106 -4.23 -8.17 -2.05
CA TRP A 106 -5.50 -8.90 -2.09
C TRP A 106 -5.59 -9.97 -1.00
N ILE A 107 -6.82 -10.24 -0.58
CA ILE A 107 -7.15 -11.39 0.27
C ILE A 107 -7.53 -12.57 -0.62
N TYR A 108 -6.80 -13.68 -0.50
CA TYR A 108 -7.21 -14.97 -1.03
C TYR A 108 -7.95 -15.75 0.06
N LYS A 109 -9.29 -15.78 -0.02
CA LYS A 109 -10.17 -16.42 0.96
C LYS A 109 -10.53 -17.82 0.47
N MET A 110 -9.85 -18.81 1.05
CA MET A 110 -10.11 -20.23 0.80
C MET A 110 -11.30 -20.76 1.62
N SER A 111 -11.54 -20.18 2.80
CA SER A 111 -12.71 -20.47 3.65
C SER A 111 -12.89 -19.42 4.74
N ILE A 112 -13.99 -19.51 5.49
CA ILE A 112 -14.23 -18.71 6.71
C ILE A 112 -13.16 -18.87 7.80
N LEU A 113 -12.30 -19.90 7.70
CA LEU A 113 -11.23 -20.19 8.66
C LEU A 113 -9.84 -19.92 8.09
N VAL A 114 -9.64 -20.03 6.77
CA VAL A 114 -8.33 -20.01 6.11
C VAL A 114 -8.29 -18.93 5.03
N LEU A 115 -7.47 -17.92 5.28
CA LEU A 115 -7.26 -16.77 4.41
C LEU A 115 -5.77 -16.47 4.31
N THR A 116 -5.36 -15.96 3.16
CA THR A 116 -3.99 -15.50 2.88
C THR A 116 -4.05 -14.07 2.37
N MET A 117 -3.34 -13.14 3.01
CA MET A 117 -3.17 -11.78 2.50
C MET A 117 -1.91 -11.73 1.64
N HIS A 118 -2.04 -11.34 0.39
CA HIS A 118 -0.93 -11.11 -0.51
C HIS A 118 -0.68 -9.60 -0.63
N ILE A 119 0.58 -9.21 -0.66
CA ILE A 119 1.03 -7.85 -0.98
C ILE A 119 2.18 -7.90 -1.98
N GLU A 120 2.21 -6.92 -2.86
CA GLU A 120 3.36 -6.61 -3.70
C GLU A 120 3.66 -5.12 -3.58
N VAL A 121 4.94 -4.76 -3.42
CA VAL A 121 5.42 -3.37 -3.51
C VAL A 121 6.31 -3.27 -4.74
N LYS A 122 6.00 -2.31 -5.61
CA LYS A 122 6.60 -2.16 -6.93
C LYS A 122 7.17 -0.76 -7.10
N ASP A 123 8.31 -0.68 -7.77
CA ASP A 123 8.93 0.57 -8.17
C ASP A 123 8.28 1.13 -9.44
N VAL A 124 7.85 2.39 -9.42
CA VAL A 124 7.05 2.98 -10.50
C VAL A 124 7.91 3.40 -11.70
N THR A 125 9.19 3.69 -11.49
CA THR A 125 10.10 4.16 -12.55
C THR A 125 10.72 3.02 -13.34
N SER A 126 11.24 2.00 -12.65
CA SER A 126 11.82 0.80 -13.26
C SER A 126 10.79 -0.28 -13.57
N GLU A 127 9.57 -0.12 -13.05
CA GLU A 127 8.43 -1.03 -13.19
C GLU A 127 8.78 -2.46 -12.75
N GLN A 128 9.58 -2.58 -11.68
CA GLN A 128 10.01 -3.83 -11.03
C GLN A 128 9.22 -4.11 -9.75
N THR A 129 9.06 -5.38 -9.39
CA THR A 129 8.52 -5.79 -8.09
C THR A 129 9.66 -5.90 -7.08
N LEU A 130 9.64 -5.07 -6.05
CA LEU A 130 10.66 -5.04 -4.99
C LEU A 130 10.35 -6.08 -3.90
N ILE A 131 9.07 -6.17 -3.53
CA ILE A 131 8.55 -7.08 -2.51
C ILE A 131 7.35 -7.81 -3.10
N SER A 132 7.27 -9.12 -2.91
CA SER A 132 6.06 -9.92 -3.10
C SER A 132 6.00 -10.94 -1.97
N LYS A 133 4.97 -10.87 -1.14
CA LYS A 133 4.86 -11.68 0.08
C LYS A 133 3.42 -12.04 0.41
N ALA A 134 3.26 -13.15 1.12
CA ALA A 134 1.97 -13.71 1.51
C ALA A 134 1.95 -14.02 3.01
N TYR A 135 0.82 -13.73 3.65
CA TYR A 135 0.60 -13.87 5.09
C TYR A 135 -0.63 -14.73 5.34
N ASP A 136 -0.43 -15.97 5.74
CA ASP A 136 -1.50 -16.86 6.15
C ASP A 136 -2.04 -16.46 7.53
N PHE A 137 -3.37 -16.34 7.64
CA PHE A 137 -4.05 -16.08 8.89
C PHE A 137 -5.31 -16.94 9.05
N ARG A 138 -5.95 -16.81 10.21
CA ARG A 138 -7.11 -17.63 10.60
C ARG A 138 -8.28 -16.78 11.10
N GLY A 139 -9.46 -17.06 10.56
CA GLY A 139 -10.75 -16.47 10.92
C GLY A 139 -11.16 -15.28 10.04
N ASP A 140 -12.35 -15.36 9.44
CA ASP A 140 -12.91 -14.32 8.58
C ASP A 140 -13.62 -13.21 9.36
N ASN A 141 -12.82 -12.42 10.09
CA ASN A 141 -13.29 -11.27 10.86
C ASN A 141 -12.25 -10.14 10.92
N GLU A 142 -12.74 -8.91 11.08
CA GLU A 142 -11.94 -7.68 11.17
C GLU A 142 -10.75 -7.80 12.14
N GLN A 143 -10.95 -8.36 13.33
CA GLN A 143 -9.88 -8.51 14.32
C GLN A 143 -8.72 -9.42 13.82
N ALA A 144 -9.02 -10.45 13.05
CA ALA A 144 -8.03 -11.34 12.44
C ALA A 144 -7.32 -10.67 11.25
N TRP A 145 -8.07 -10.01 10.37
CA TRP A 145 -7.54 -9.26 9.23
C TRP A 145 -6.57 -8.16 9.70
N LEU A 146 -6.98 -7.32 10.67
CA LEU A 146 -6.13 -6.25 11.20
C LEU A 146 -4.93 -6.76 12.01
N ARG A 147 -4.98 -7.99 12.56
CA ARG A 147 -3.79 -8.65 13.13
C ARG A 147 -2.79 -9.04 12.05
N ALA A 148 -3.26 -9.59 10.92
CA ALA A 148 -2.41 -9.91 9.78
C ALA A 148 -1.79 -8.64 9.17
N ALA A 149 -2.60 -7.57 9.02
CA ALA A 149 -2.13 -6.26 8.58
C ALA A 149 -0.99 -5.70 9.44
N ARG A 150 -1.13 -5.69 10.78
CA ARG A 150 -0.07 -5.24 11.69
C ARG A 150 1.22 -6.06 11.57
N TYR A 151 1.11 -7.38 11.40
CA TYR A 151 2.28 -8.21 11.19
C TYR A 151 2.97 -7.90 9.85
N MET A 152 2.19 -7.68 8.79
CA MET A 152 2.70 -7.32 7.47
C MET A 152 3.40 -5.96 7.47
N VAL A 153 2.83 -4.91 8.07
CA VAL A 153 3.46 -3.57 8.09
C VAL A 153 4.81 -3.60 8.82
N ARG A 154 4.90 -4.25 9.98
CA ARG A 154 6.18 -4.43 10.68
C ARG A 154 7.20 -5.24 9.87
N ASP A 155 6.75 -6.29 9.19
CA ASP A 155 7.61 -7.10 8.33
C ASP A 155 8.03 -6.36 7.06
N LEU A 156 7.22 -5.41 6.57
CA LEU A 156 7.55 -4.46 5.50
C LEU A 156 8.62 -3.47 5.95
N GLU A 157 8.48 -2.87 7.14
CA GLU A 157 9.52 -2.04 7.78
C GLU A 157 10.86 -2.81 7.87
N GLU A 158 10.82 -4.05 8.36
CA GLU A 158 11.99 -4.92 8.44
C GLU A 158 12.59 -5.28 7.06
N MET A 159 11.83 -5.19 5.97
CA MET A 159 12.32 -5.46 4.61
C MET A 159 12.86 -4.22 3.90
N MET A 160 12.28 -3.04 4.14
CA MET A 160 12.74 -1.77 3.56
C MET A 160 14.03 -1.24 4.21
N ASN A 161 14.30 -1.62 5.47
CA ASN A 161 15.49 -1.20 6.24
C ASN A 161 16.72 -2.13 6.06
N LYS A 162 16.82 -2.90 4.97
CA LYS A 162 17.89 -3.88 4.71
C LYS A 162 18.65 -3.63 3.41
#